data_AF-A0A519WPV3-F1
#
_entry.id   AF-A0A519WPV3-F1
#
_cell.length_a   1.000
_cell.length_b   1.000
_cell.length_c   1.000
_cell.angle_alpha   90.00
_cell.angle_beta   90.00
_cell.angle_gamma   90.00
#
_symmetry.space_group_name_H-M   'P 1'
#
loop_
_entity.id
_entity.type
_entity.pdbx_description
1 polymer ?
#
loop_
_entity_poly.entity_id
_entity_poly.type
_entity_poly.pdbx_seq_one_letter_code
_entity_poly.pdbx_strand_id
1 'polypeptide(L)'
;MKLLKRWNELTTILRVEGAPLSNCDAEQSIKWAICHRKNSLFYKTLHGAKQGDIIQSMIRTCNQNGISSFDCLVALQENRSRVCETPEHWLPWNYELNL
;
A
#
# COMPACT_ATOMS: atom_id res chain seq x y z
N MET A 1 -6.66 32.43 12.77
CA MET A 1 -7.29 31.72 13.91
C MET A 1 -7.72 30.26 13.62
N LYS A 2 -7.17 29.56 12.59
CA LYS A 2 -7.44 28.12 12.33
C LYS A 2 -6.37 27.19 12.94
N LEU A 3 -5.10 27.62 12.98
CA LEU A 3 -3.98 26.84 13.52
C LEU A 3 -4.12 26.55 15.03
N LEU A 4 -4.48 27.55 15.83
CA LEU A 4 -4.65 27.39 17.29
C LEU A 4 -5.74 26.36 17.64
N LYS A 5 -6.74 26.16 16.77
CA LYS A 5 -7.79 25.14 16.98
C LYS A 5 -7.29 23.71 16.80
N ARG A 6 -6.20 23.50 16.04
CA ARG A 6 -5.58 22.19 15.78
C ARG A 6 -4.24 22.02 16.51
N TRP A 7 -3.95 22.90 17.47
CA TRP A 7 -2.65 22.93 18.16
C TRP A 7 -2.31 21.60 18.82
N ASN A 8 -3.31 20.93 19.41
CA ASN A 8 -3.12 19.60 19.96
C ASN A 8 -2.62 18.62 18.90
N GLU A 9 -3.28 18.52 17.74
CA GLU A 9 -2.86 17.59 16.68
C GLU A 9 -1.46 17.90 16.14
N LEU A 10 -1.15 19.19 15.93
CA LEU A 10 0.16 19.64 15.43
C LEU A 10 1.33 19.41 16.40
N THR A 11 1.04 19.35 17.71
CA THR A 11 2.05 19.10 18.76
C THR A 11 2.16 17.63 19.16
N THR A 12 1.51 16.71 18.44
CA THR A 12 1.54 15.27 18.76
C THR A 12 2.96 14.71 18.76
N ILE A 13 3.86 15.27 17.95
CA ILE A 13 5.29 14.95 17.93
C ILE A 13 5.99 15.10 19.29
N LEU A 14 5.46 15.93 20.19
CA LEU A 14 6.03 16.14 21.53
C LEU A 14 5.48 15.16 22.57
N ARG A 15 4.43 14.40 22.23
CA ARG A 15 3.73 13.49 23.15
C ARG A 15 3.87 12.02 22.77
N VAL A 16 4.05 11.74 21.48
CA VAL A 16 4.16 10.37 20.95
C VAL A 16 5.60 10.12 20.53
N GLU A 17 6.25 9.17 21.18
CA GLU A 17 7.60 8.74 20.83
C GLU A 17 7.64 8.17 19.41
N GLY A 18 8.66 8.56 18.63
CA GLY A 18 8.82 8.11 17.25
C GLY A 18 7.90 8.77 16.22
N ALA A 19 7.03 9.71 16.62
CA ALA A 19 6.21 10.45 15.67
C ALA A 19 7.08 11.30 14.72
N PRO A 20 6.94 11.14 13.38
CA PRO A 20 7.77 11.86 12.43
C PRO A 20 7.43 13.35 12.41
N LEU A 21 8.47 14.20 12.35
CA LEU A 21 8.32 15.66 12.25
C LEU A 21 7.71 16.08 10.90
N SER A 22 7.92 15.27 9.86
CA SER A 22 7.46 15.51 8.50
C SER A 22 6.32 14.58 8.11
N ASN A 23 5.39 15.10 7.30
CA ASN A 23 4.28 14.35 6.71
C ASN A 23 4.61 13.79 5.32
N CYS A 24 5.86 13.91 4.85
CA CYS A 24 6.23 13.56 3.47
C CYS A 24 5.85 12.13 3.09
N ASP A 25 6.04 11.15 3.97
CA ASP A 25 5.76 9.74 3.67
C ASP A 25 4.27 9.47 3.47
N ALA A 26 3.42 10.09 4.29
CA ALA A 26 1.98 10.01 4.15
C ALA A 26 1.51 10.72 2.87
N GLU A 27 2.04 11.90 2.58
CA GLU A 27 1.73 12.64 1.35
C GLU A 27 2.17 11.86 0.11
N GLN A 28 3.36 11.27 0.12
CA GLN A 28 3.85 10.46 -0.98
C GLN A 28 2.96 9.23 -1.20
N SER A 29 2.50 8.60 -0.12
CA SER A 29 1.58 7.46 -0.19
C SER A 29 0.23 7.84 -0.80
N ILE A 30 -0.30 9.01 -0.45
CA ILE A 30 -1.55 9.54 -1.04
C ILE A 30 -1.37 9.91 -2.52
N LYS A 31 -0.23 10.52 -2.90
CA LYS A 31 0.04 10.92 -4.30
C LYS A 31 -0.07 9.74 -5.27
N TRP A 32 0.42 8.57 -4.88
CA TRP A 32 0.30 7.35 -5.71
C TRP A 32 -1.15 6.95 -5.94
N ALA A 33 -1.98 6.93 -4.90
CA ALA A 33 -3.41 6.63 -5.04
C ALA A 33 -4.12 7.64 -5.94
N ILE A 34 -3.76 8.93 -5.86
CA ILE A 34 -4.29 9.97 -6.74
C ILE A 34 -3.87 9.73 -8.20
N CYS A 35 -2.60 9.42 -8.45
CA CYS A 35 -2.12 9.11 -9.80
C CYS A 35 -2.80 7.87 -10.39
N HIS A 36 -2.96 6.80 -9.60
CA HIS A 36 -3.69 5.60 -10.00
C HIS A 36 -5.14 5.92 -10.37
N ARG A 37 -5.84 6.70 -9.53
CA ARG A 37 -7.21 7.12 -9.79
C ARG A 37 -7.36 7.96 -11.07
N LYS A 38 -6.37 8.79 -11.43
CA LYS A 38 -6.40 9.51 -12.72
C LYS A 38 -6.44 8.56 -13.91
N ASN A 39 -5.80 7.39 -13.78
CA ASN A 39 -5.75 6.36 -14.81
C ASN A 39 -6.88 5.32 -14.67
N SER A 40 -7.68 5.37 -13.60
CA SER A 40 -8.74 4.39 -13.36
C SER A 40 -9.97 4.56 -14.24
N LEU A 41 -10.08 5.67 -14.97
CA LEU A 41 -11.19 5.91 -15.93
C LEU A 41 -11.12 4.98 -17.15
N PHE A 42 -9.99 4.29 -17.36
CA PHE A 42 -9.79 3.40 -18.50
C PHE A 42 -10.21 1.94 -18.24
N TYR A 43 -10.73 1.61 -17.04
CA TYR A 43 -11.22 0.26 -16.77
C TYR A 43 -12.56 0.00 -17.48
N LYS A 44 -12.62 -1.10 -18.26
CA LYS A 44 -13.82 -1.52 -19.00
C LYS A 44 -14.93 -2.06 -18.08
N THR A 45 -14.58 -2.68 -16.96
CA THR A 45 -15.53 -3.31 -16.04
C THR A 45 -15.19 -3.01 -14.58
N LEU A 46 -16.19 -3.02 -13.71
CA LEU A 46 -16.01 -2.83 -12.26
C LEU A 46 -15.08 -3.91 -11.66
N HIS A 47 -15.20 -5.15 -12.16
CA HIS A 47 -14.31 -6.23 -11.74
C HIS A 47 -12.85 -5.96 -12.10
N GLY A 48 -12.59 -5.48 -13.32
CA GLY A 48 -11.23 -5.11 -13.75
C GLY A 48 -10.65 -3.96 -12.91
N ALA A 49 -11.46 -2.96 -12.58
CA ALA A 49 -11.06 -1.88 -11.68
C ALA A 49 -10.68 -2.42 -10.29
N LYS A 50 -11.52 -3.28 -9.70
CA LYS A 50 -11.25 -3.91 -8.41
C LYS A 50 -9.94 -4.70 -8.39
N GLN A 51 -9.69 -5.49 -9.43
CA GLN A 51 -8.43 -6.24 -9.53
C GLN A 51 -7.22 -5.32 -9.69
N GLY A 52 -7.34 -4.26 -10.50
CA GLY A 52 -6.32 -3.23 -10.64
C GLY A 52 -5.98 -2.55 -9.32
N ASP A 53 -6.99 -2.21 -8.51
CA ASP A 53 -6.80 -1.60 -7.19
C ASP A 53 -6.08 -2.54 -6.21
N ILE A 54 -6.41 -3.84 -6.22
CA ILE A 54 -5.75 -4.86 -5.39
C ILE A 54 -4.27 -4.97 -5.78
N ILE A 55 -3.97 -5.13 -7.06
CA ILE A 55 -2.59 -5.25 -7.56
C ILE A 55 -1.79 -3.99 -7.24
N GLN A 56 -2.37 -2.81 -7.45
CA GLN A 56 -1.72 -1.54 -7.14
C GLN A 56 -1.41 -1.38 -5.65
N SER A 57 -2.32 -1.79 -4.77
CA SER A 57 -2.10 -1.80 -3.32
C SER A 57 -0.95 -2.73 -2.94
N MET A 58 -0.88 -3.91 -3.55
CA MET A 58 0.19 -4.87 -3.31
C MET A 58 1.55 -4.36 -3.78
N ILE A 59 1.64 -3.85 -5.02
CA ILE A 59 2.87 -3.23 -5.55
C ILE A 59 3.34 -2.09 -4.64
N ARG A 60 2.41 -1.24 -4.18
CA ARG A 60 2.75 -0.13 -3.27
C ARG A 60 3.33 -0.64 -1.95
N THR A 61 2.77 -1.73 -1.43
CA THR A 61 3.21 -2.35 -0.18
C THR A 61 4.60 -2.97 -0.33
N CYS A 62 4.88 -3.66 -1.45
CA CYS A 62 6.23 -4.17 -1.75
C CYS A 62 7.25 -3.03 -1.82
N ASN A 63 6.93 -1.95 -2.57
CA ASN A 63 7.81 -0.79 -2.72
C ASN A 63 8.11 -0.09 -1.39
N GLN A 64 7.13 0.01 -0.49
CA GLN A 64 7.34 0.61 0.85
C GLN A 64 8.24 -0.24 1.75
N ASN A 65 8.26 -1.56 1.55
CA ASN A 65 9.11 -2.48 2.30
C ASN A 65 10.44 -2.81 1.59
N GLY A 66 10.71 -2.20 0.43
CA GLY A 66 11.93 -2.46 -0.35
C GLY A 66 11.99 -3.84 -1.02
N ILE A 67 10.84 -4.50 -1.18
CA ILE A 67 10.71 -5.83 -1.78
C ILE A 67 10.39 -5.69 -3.26
N SER A 68 10.92 -6.59 -4.08
CA SER A 68 10.60 -6.67 -5.51
C SER A 68 9.13 -7.02 -5.72
N SER A 69 8.36 -6.05 -6.24
CA SER A 69 6.94 -6.28 -6.54
C SER A 69 6.73 -7.31 -7.65
N PHE A 70 7.68 -7.42 -8.59
CA PHE A 70 7.60 -8.37 -9.69
C PHE A 70 7.70 -9.81 -9.18
N ASP A 71 8.72 -10.10 -8.35
CA ASP A 71 8.96 -11.44 -7.83
C ASP A 71 7.80 -11.91 -6.95
N CYS A 72 7.26 -11.01 -6.13
CA CYS A 72 6.08 -11.29 -5.32
C CYS A 72 4.85 -11.65 -6.18
N LEU A 73 4.57 -10.88 -7.24
CA LEU A 73 3.45 -11.15 -8.15
C LEU A 73 3.63 -12.46 -8.93
N VAL A 74 4.86 -12.77 -9.36
CA VAL A 74 5.18 -14.04 -10.01
C VAL A 74 4.96 -15.20 -9.03
N ALA A 75 5.47 -15.11 -7.81
CA ALA A 75 5.31 -16.13 -6.79
C ALA A 75 3.82 -16.42 -6.48
N LEU A 76 2.98 -15.39 -6.41
CA LEU A 76 1.53 -15.52 -6.23
C LEU A 76 0.87 -16.20 -7.43
N GLN A 77 1.28 -15.86 -8.64
CA GLN A 77 0.71 -16.42 -9.87
C GLN A 77 1.04 -17.92 -10.02
N GLU A 78 2.30 -18.29 -9.77
CA GLU A 78 2.76 -19.68 -9.82
C GLU A 78 2.08 -20.54 -8.74
N ASN A 79 1.89 -19.99 -7.54
CA ASN A 79 1.34 -20.72 -6.40
C ASN A 79 -0.15 -20.48 -6.14
N ARG A 80 -0.92 -20.07 -7.16
CA ARG A 80 -2.33 -19.67 -7.04
C ARG A 80 -3.21 -20.56 -6.15
N SER A 81 -3.04 -21.88 -6.24
CA SER A 81 -3.82 -22.83 -5.42
C SER A 81 -3.51 -22.70 -3.93
N ARG A 82 -2.22 -22.60 -3.57
CA ARG A 82 -1.75 -22.45 -2.18
C ARG A 82 -2.09 -21.06 -1.63
N VAL A 83 -2.09 -20.04 -2.48
CA VAL A 83 -2.53 -18.69 -2.12
C VAL A 83 -4.01 -18.68 -1.76
N CYS A 84 -4.86 -19.40 -2.50
CA CYS A 84 -6.28 -19.51 -2.20
C CYS A 84 -6.57 -20.26 -0.90
N GLU A 85 -5.74 -21.23 -0.54
CA GLU A 85 -5.87 -21.98 0.71
C GLU A 85 -5.45 -21.15 1.93
N THR A 86 -4.30 -20.45 1.85
CA THR A 86 -3.72 -19.73 2.98
C THR A 86 -3.19 -18.35 2.58
N PRO A 87 -4.05 -17.35 2.29
CA PRO A 87 -3.63 -16.06 1.74
C PRO A 87 -2.70 -15.25 2.66
N GLU A 88 -2.79 -15.45 3.97
CA GLU A 88 -1.97 -14.76 4.98
C GLU A 88 -0.46 -15.06 4.87
N HIS A 89 -0.11 -16.22 4.29
CA HIS A 89 1.27 -16.65 4.10
C HIS A 89 1.93 -16.03 2.86
N TRP A 90 1.13 -15.46 1.95
CA TRP A 90 1.58 -14.94 0.66
C TRP A 90 1.65 -13.41 0.61
N LEU A 91 1.70 -12.78 1.78
CA LEU A 91 1.89 -11.34 1.90
C LEU A 91 3.33 -10.96 1.53
N PRO A 92 3.58 -9.70 1.11
CA PRO A 92 4.89 -9.28 0.62
C PRO A 92 6.07 -9.60 1.55
N TRP A 93 5.86 -9.63 2.87
CA TRP A 93 6.91 -9.91 3.84
C TRP A 93 7.10 -11.41 4.17
N ASN A 94 6.19 -12.29 3.72
CA ASN A 94 6.20 -13.72 4.09
C ASN A 94 6.22 -14.68 2.89
N TYR A 95 5.97 -14.21 1.66
CA TYR A 95 5.85 -15.08 0.49
C TYR A 95 7.12 -15.92 0.21
N GLU A 96 8.31 -15.40 0.53
CA GLU A 96 9.59 -16.10 0.33
C GLU A 96 9.74 -17.34 1.21
N LEU A 97 9.08 -17.37 2.37
CA LEU A 97 9.11 -18.54 3.28
C LEU A 97 8.27 -19.70 2.74
N ASN A 98 7.42 -19.45 1.74
CA ASN A 98 6.43 -20.39 1.21
C ASN A 98 6.71 -20.77 -0.26
N LEU A 99 7.82 -20.30 -0.83
CA LEU A 99 8.34 -20.71 -2.14
C LEU A 99 8.78 -22.19 -2.14
#